data_AF-A0A1H7YB99-F1
#
_entry.id   AF-A0A1H7YB99-F1
#
_cell.length_a   1.000
_cell.length_b   1.000
_cell.length_c   1.000
_cell.angle_alpha   90.00
_cell.angle_beta   90.00
_cell.angle_gamma   90.00
#
_symmetry.space_group_name_H-M   'P 1'
#
loop_
_entity.id
_entity.type
_entity.pdbx_description
1 polymer ?
#
loop_
_entity_poly.entity_id
_entity_poly.type
_entity_poly.pdbx_seq_one_letter_code
_entity_poly.pdbx_strand_id
1 'polypeptide(L)'
;MASSSAQLFIPYSESTQGPWIVRRASIPLGRYGSQHDAIAAAEAMAPGLSDSLGRPVEIHLQQADGTWEEHTYVVAGLVARGDAPSNGFNRHA
;
A
#
# COMPACT_ATOMS: atom_id res chain seq x y z
N MET A 1 16.74 -9.04 4.56
CA MET A 1 15.47 -9.26 5.27
C MET A 1 14.45 -9.64 4.20
N ALA A 2 13.94 -10.87 4.19
CA ALA A 2 12.90 -11.24 3.23
C ALA A 2 11.58 -10.64 3.73
N SER A 3 10.99 -9.69 2.99
CA SER A 3 9.64 -9.19 3.31
C SER A 3 8.70 -10.39 3.39
N SER A 4 8.20 -10.64 4.60
CA SER A 4 7.26 -11.74 4.87
C SER A 4 5.84 -11.38 4.40
N SER A 5 5.65 -10.18 3.87
CA SER A 5 4.42 -9.58 3.37
C SER A 5 4.54 -9.21 1.89
N ALA A 6 3.41 -9.16 1.20
CA ALA A 6 3.33 -8.59 -0.15
C ALA A 6 3.01 -7.10 -0.06
N GLN A 7 3.68 -6.27 -0.86
CA GLN A 7 3.59 -4.80 -0.71
C GLN A 7 2.93 -4.14 -1.91
N LEU A 8 1.87 -3.37 -1.65
CA LEU A 8 1.25 -2.43 -2.58
C LEU A 8 1.74 -1.03 -2.27
N PHE A 9 2.05 -0.25 -3.30
CA PHE A 9 2.50 1.13 -3.17
C PHE A 9 1.57 2.05 -3.93
N ILE A 10 1.24 3.18 -3.32
CA ILE A 10 0.51 4.29 -3.90
C ILE A 10 1.41 5.52 -3.82
N PRO A 11 2.20 5.81 -4.87
CA PRO A 11 3.04 7.01 -4.90
C PRO A 11 2.17 8.27 -4.87
N TYR A 12 2.70 9.31 -4.27
CA TYR A 12 2.03 10.60 -4.19
C TYR A 12 1.92 11.18 -5.59
N SER A 13 0.77 11.75 -5.89
CA SER A 13 0.55 12.52 -7.11
C SER A 13 0.17 13.94 -6.71
N GLU A 14 0.92 14.93 -7.18
CA GLU A 14 0.58 16.36 -7.00
C GLU A 14 -0.71 16.72 -7.73
N SER A 15 -1.14 15.88 -8.67
CA SER A 15 -2.38 16.08 -9.42
C SER A 15 -3.58 15.61 -8.61
N THR A 16 -4.49 16.55 -8.32
CA THR A 16 -5.84 16.25 -7.80
C THR A 16 -6.70 15.46 -8.79
N GLN A 17 -6.26 15.34 -10.04
CA GLN A 17 -6.92 14.62 -11.13
C GLN A 17 -6.15 13.36 -11.58
N GLY A 18 -5.06 13.01 -10.88
CA GLY A 18 -4.24 11.84 -11.16
C GLY A 18 -3.13 12.06 -12.21
N PRO A 19 -2.36 11.00 -12.54
CA PRO A 19 -2.66 9.61 -12.24
C PRO A 19 -2.19 9.20 -10.84
N TRP A 20 -3.13 8.81 -9.98
CA TRP A 20 -2.83 8.04 -8.78
C TRP A 20 -2.62 6.58 -9.22
N ILE A 21 -1.49 5.97 -8.87
CA ILE A 21 -1.11 4.65 -9.37
C ILE A 21 -1.02 3.69 -8.19
N VAL A 22 -1.71 2.55 -8.28
CA VAL A 22 -1.41 1.43 -7.39
C VAL A 22 -0.41 0.54 -8.10
N ARG A 23 0.71 0.21 -7.45
CA ARG A 23 1.76 -0.65 -8.01
C ARG A 23 2.22 -1.70 -7.01
N ARG A 24 2.76 -2.80 -7.53
CA ARG A 24 3.49 -3.80 -6.74
C ARG A 24 4.93 -3.84 -7.25
N ALA A 25 5.89 -3.55 -6.39
CA ALA A 25 7.27 -3.28 -6.80
C ALA A 25 7.30 -2.26 -7.96
N SER A 26 7.85 -2.63 -9.12
CA SER A 26 7.94 -1.76 -10.31
C SER A 26 6.76 -1.93 -11.28
N ILE A 27 5.74 -2.74 -10.96
CA ILE A 27 4.64 -3.08 -11.88
C ILE A 27 3.39 -2.28 -11.51
N PRO A 28 2.88 -1.39 -12.38
CA PRO A 28 1.61 -0.71 -12.17
C PRO A 28 0.45 -1.69 -12.32
N LEU A 29 -0.45 -1.70 -11.33
CA LEU A 29 -1.65 -2.53 -11.29
C LEU A 29 -2.90 -1.77 -11.72
N GLY A 30 -2.93 -0.45 -11.50
CA GLY A 30 -4.05 0.39 -11.89
C GLY A 30 -3.72 1.87 -11.84
N ARG A 31 -4.55 2.67 -12.52
CA ARG A 31 -4.49 4.14 -12.52
C ARG A 31 -5.86 4.68 -12.14
N TYR A 32 -5.87 5.67 -11.27
CA TYR A 32 -7.06 6.21 -10.64
C TYR A 32 -7.06 7.74 -10.69
N GLY A 33 -8.27 8.31 -10.73
CA GLY A 33 -8.48 9.76 -10.83
C GLY A 33 -8.21 10.49 -9.51
N SER A 34 -8.27 9.79 -8.38
CA SER A 34 -8.05 10.37 -7.05
C SER A 34 -7.26 9.42 -6.12
N GLN A 35 -6.72 9.99 -5.05
CA GLN A 35 -6.06 9.25 -3.98
C GLN A 35 -6.99 8.23 -3.33
N HIS A 36 -8.23 8.65 -3.06
CA HIS A 36 -9.24 7.81 -2.42
C HIS A 36 -9.57 6.58 -3.28
N ASP A 37 -9.74 6.76 -4.59
CA ASP A 37 -9.98 5.64 -5.52
C ASP A 37 -8.81 4.67 -5.56
N ALA A 38 -7.57 5.17 -5.51
CA ALA A 38 -6.37 4.33 -5.48
C ALA A 38 -6.27 3.52 -4.18
N ILE A 39 -6.59 4.11 -3.03
CA ILE A 39 -6.60 3.41 -1.74
C ILE A 39 -7.69 2.33 -1.74
N ALA A 40 -8.92 2.69 -2.11
CA ALA A 40 -10.03 1.73 -2.16
C ALA A 40 -9.73 0.55 -3.11
N ALA A 41 -9.07 0.81 -4.24
CA ALA A 41 -8.66 -0.25 -5.13
C ALA A 41 -7.52 -1.12 -4.56
N ALA A 42 -6.56 -0.53 -3.85
CA ALA A 42 -5.51 -1.29 -3.16
C ALA A 42 -6.09 -2.21 -2.07
N GLU A 43 -7.05 -1.71 -1.28
CA GLU A 43 -7.78 -2.49 -0.28
C GLU A 43 -8.60 -3.62 -0.93
N ALA A 44 -9.27 -3.36 -2.05
CA ALA A 44 -10.00 -4.41 -2.78
C ALA A 44 -9.08 -5.50 -3.36
N MET A 45 -7.84 -5.15 -3.73
CA MET A 45 -6.85 -6.10 -4.23
C MET A 45 -6.18 -6.92 -3.11
N ALA A 46 -6.10 -6.37 -1.89
CA ALA A 46 -5.36 -6.98 -0.79
C ALA A 46 -5.84 -8.41 -0.42
N PRO A 47 -7.15 -8.71 -0.29
CA PRO A 47 -7.60 -10.08 0.00
C PRO A 47 -7.18 -11.09 -1.07
N GLY A 48 -7.44 -10.79 -2.35
CA GLY A 48 -7.08 -11.70 -3.44
C GLY A 48 -5.57 -11.90 -3.56
N LEU A 49 -4.77 -10.87 -3.29
CA LEU A 49 -3.32 -10.99 -3.21
C LEU A 49 -2.87 -11.83 -2.02
N SER A 50 -3.46 -11.62 -0.85
CA SER A 50 -3.13 -12.38 0.35
C SER A 50 -3.43 -13.86 0.18
N ASP A 51 -4.61 -14.19 -0.34
CA ASP A 51 -5.02 -15.56 -0.66
C ASP A 51 -4.08 -16.20 -1.68
N SER A 52 -3.72 -15.47 -2.75
CA SER A 52 -2.85 -16.02 -3.81
C SER A 52 -1.40 -16.23 -3.34
N LEU A 53 -0.92 -15.43 -2.39
CA LEU A 53 0.47 -15.43 -1.94
C LEU A 53 0.66 -16.15 -0.59
N GLY A 54 -0.44 -16.56 0.06
CA GLY A 54 -0.47 -17.19 1.38
C GLY A 54 0.15 -16.33 2.48
N ARG A 55 0.12 -15.00 2.36
CA ARG A 55 0.79 -14.07 3.29
C ARG A 55 0.06 -12.72 3.40
N PRO A 56 0.26 -11.95 4.47
CA PRO A 56 -0.36 -10.61 4.62
C PRO A 56 0.05 -9.62 3.53
N VAL A 57 -0.78 -8.60 3.29
CA VAL A 57 -0.53 -7.52 2.33
C VAL A 57 -0.39 -6.19 3.04
N GLU A 58 0.72 -5.50 2.83
CA GLU A 58 0.94 -4.14 3.30
C GLU A 58 0.61 -3.15 2.19
N ILE A 59 -0.11 -2.07 2.51
CA ILE A 59 -0.39 -0.98 1.58
C ILE A 59 0.40 0.23 2.06
N HIS A 60 1.30 0.75 1.23
CA HIS A 60 2.08 1.94 1.54
C HIS A 60 1.58 3.12 0.70
N LEU A 61 1.16 4.19 1.37
CA LEU A 61 0.75 5.43 0.75
C LEU A 61 1.86 6.48 0.93
N GLN A 62 2.33 7.06 -0.15
CA GLN A 62 3.26 8.18 -0.04
C GLN A 62 2.48 9.47 0.22
N GLN A 63 2.93 10.22 1.23
CA GLN A 63 2.42 11.53 1.57
C GLN A 63 3.11 12.63 0.74
N ALA A 64 2.53 13.82 0.73
CA ALA A 64 3.04 14.96 -0.05
C ALA A 64 4.45 15.42 0.35
N ASP A 65 4.86 15.16 1.60
CA ASP A 65 6.20 15.43 2.12
C ASP A 65 7.24 14.36 1.71
N GLY A 66 6.82 13.36 0.93
CA GLY A 66 7.64 12.26 0.46
C GLY A 66 7.78 11.11 1.45
N THR A 67 7.18 11.20 2.65
CA THR A 67 7.14 10.10 3.62
C THR A 67 6.19 8.99 3.16
N TRP A 68 6.45 7.77 3.60
CA TRP A 68 5.57 6.63 3.34
C TRP A 68 4.81 6.29 4.62
N GLU A 69 3.48 6.30 4.54
CA GLU A 69 2.58 5.83 5.58
C GLU A 69 2.19 4.38 5.28
N GLU A 70 2.29 3.53 6.30
CA GLU A 70 1.87 2.14 6.22
C GLU A 70 0.40 2.01 6.63
N HIS A 71 -0.43 1.62 5.67
CA HIS A 71 -1.77 1.10 5.88
C HIS A 71 -1.68 -0.43 5.86
N THR A 72 -1.53 -1.04 7.04
CA THR A 72 -1.45 -2.50 7.15
C THR A 72 -2.83 -3.13 7.02
N TYR A 73 -3.03 -3.98 6.01
CA TYR A 73 -4.27 -4.73 5.79
C TYR A 73 -4.06 -6.23 6.06
N VAL A 74 -4.66 -6.76 7.14
CA VAL A 74 -4.47 -8.16 7.57
C VAL A 74 -5.76 -8.95 7.40
N VAL A 75 -5.83 -9.82 6.38
CA VAL A 75 -6.78 -10.95 6.31
C VAL A 75 -6.07 -12.05 5.49
N ALA A 76 -5.72 -13.23 6.01
CA ALA A 76 -6.62 -14.21 6.65
C ALA A 76 -6.29 -14.59 8.10
N GLY A 77 -7.26 -14.33 8.99
CA GLY A 77 -7.46 -14.97 10.29
C GLY A 77 -6.85 -14.25 11.49
N LEU A 78 -7.61 -13.34 12.13
CA LEU A 78 -7.24 -12.53 13.32
C LEU A 78 -6.26 -11.38 12.94
N VAL A 79 -6.42 -10.09 13.26
CA VAL A 79 -6.91 -9.43 14.47
C VAL A 79 -7.33 -7.98 14.09
N ALA A 80 -8.49 -7.53 14.56
CA ALA A 80 -8.73 -6.10 14.76
C ALA A 80 -8.04 -5.66 16.06
N ARG A 81 -6.86 -5.04 15.96
CA ARG A 81 -6.18 -4.27 17.03
C ARG A 81 -5.08 -3.49 16.29
N GLY A 82 -5.20 -2.19 16.10
CA GLY A 82 -5.06 -1.24 17.19
C GLY A 82 -3.60 -1.25 17.65
N ASP A 83 -2.86 -0.21 17.25
CA ASP A 83 -1.49 0.14 17.68
C ASP A 83 -0.30 -0.58 17.02
N ALA A 84 0.37 0.11 16.09
CA ALA A 84 1.79 0.46 16.22
C ALA A 84 2.22 1.52 15.17
N PRO A 85 2.85 2.64 15.59
CA PRO A 85 3.52 3.56 14.68
C PRO A 85 4.92 3.03 14.36
N SER A 86 5.15 2.64 13.11
CA SER A 86 6.47 2.22 12.63
C SER A 86 7.13 3.35 11.86
N ASN A 87 7.79 4.24 12.61
CA ASN A 87 8.77 5.17 12.08
C ASN A 87 9.83 4.42 11.23
N GLY A 88 10.00 4.81 9.98
CA GLY A 88 11.25 4.63 9.23
C GLY A 88 11.23 3.58 8.12
N PHE A 89 10.95 4.03 6.90
CA PHE A 89 11.61 3.47 5.71
C PHE A 89 12.51 4.51 5.07
N ASN A 90 13.77 4.10 4.91
CA ASN A 90 14.95 4.93 4.78
C ASN A 90 15.09 5.62 3.42
N ARG A 91 15.60 6.86 3.51
CA ARG A 91 16.32 7.65 2.51
C ARG A 91 17.36 6.78 1.77
N HIS A 92 17.29 6.74 0.44
CA HIS A 92 18.38 6.26 -0.40
C HIS A 92 18.97 7.43 -1.20
N ALA A 93 20.20 7.79 -0.84
CA ALA A 93 21.21 8.40 -1.69
C ALA A 93 22.44 7.48 -1.67
#